data_AF-A0A960S1F5-F1
#
_entry.id   AF-A0A960S1F5-F1
#
_cell.length_a   1.000
_cell.length_b   1.000
_cell.length_c   1.000
_cell.angle_alpha   90.00
_cell.angle_beta   90.00
_cell.angle_gamma   90.00
#
_symmetry.space_group_name_H-M   'P 1'
#
loop_
_entity.id
_entity.type
_entity.pdbx_description
1 polymer ?
#
loop_
_entity_poly.entity_id
_entity_poly.type
_entity_poly.pdbx_seq_one_letter_code
_entity_poly.pdbx_strand_id
1 'polypeptide(L)'
;MVFIKAKVGPPLAGDPESKFTVQYFDKQGNMTIRSGGSRSWRCNNPGNLISSGYSTSKSRRSIGTAGDKTDTYAVYPDYETGLEALIVMLKGSVYSPLTLRDAIKRYDKKNPKYIDAIVKITKLDPERTLCSLDDLEFEQFWKAIESIEKWTVGTEDFIEKWVISGVHKNRGVITEYFIQTNQGPRWVSKQEALEMAFEGRLHATLVHLKTGTYYLRPLFGSTPFECMI
;
A
#
# COMPACT_ATOMS: atom_id res chain seq x y z
N MET A 1 -4.14 6.16 -12.59
CA MET A 1 -4.17 4.68 -12.41
C MET A 1 -5.07 4.40 -11.21
N VAL A 2 -5.95 3.39 -11.26
CA VAL A 2 -6.83 3.05 -10.12
C VAL A 2 -6.26 1.82 -9.43
N PHE A 3 -5.71 1.99 -8.24
CA PHE A 3 -5.19 0.89 -7.44
C PHE A 3 -6.33 0.18 -6.70
N ILE A 4 -6.33 -1.15 -6.75
CA ILE A 4 -7.39 -1.97 -6.14
C ILE A 4 -6.89 -2.81 -4.96
N LYS A 5 -5.57 -2.95 -4.84
CA LYS A 5 -4.92 -3.72 -3.79
C LYS A 5 -3.56 -3.12 -3.48
N ALA A 6 -3.17 -3.14 -2.23
CA ALA A 6 -1.81 -2.84 -1.81
C ALA A 6 -1.30 -3.84 -0.78
N LYS A 7 0.01 -3.97 -0.68
CA LYS A 7 0.68 -4.74 0.37
C LYS A 7 2.04 -4.13 0.68
N VAL A 8 2.58 -4.49 1.84
CA VAL A 8 3.99 -4.25 2.15
C VAL A 8 4.87 -4.88 1.07
N GLY A 9 5.85 -4.11 0.58
CA GLY A 9 6.79 -4.61 -0.40
C GLY A 9 7.82 -5.59 0.19
N PRO A 10 8.30 -6.58 -0.58
CA PRO A 10 9.49 -7.40 -0.31
C PRO A 10 10.83 -6.65 -0.58
N PRO A 11 12.00 -7.16 -0.12
CA PRO A 11 13.29 -6.44 -0.04
C PRO A 11 14.07 -6.21 -1.34
N LEU A 12 13.66 -6.82 -2.46
CA LEU A 12 14.45 -6.86 -3.71
C LEU A 12 14.23 -5.65 -4.64
N ALA A 13 13.22 -4.83 -4.37
CA ALA A 13 12.97 -3.58 -5.09
C ALA A 13 12.33 -2.56 -4.15
N GLY A 14 12.98 -1.40 -4.04
CA GLY A 14 12.60 -0.35 -3.10
C GLY A 14 13.68 -0.05 -2.05
N ASP A 15 13.30 0.72 -1.04
CA ASP A 15 14.18 1.09 0.08
C ASP A 15 14.57 -0.16 0.94
N PRO A 16 15.66 -0.08 1.74
CA PRO A 16 16.06 -1.14 2.66
C PRO A 16 14.93 -1.58 3.61
N GLU A 17 15.00 -2.80 4.18
CA GLU A 17 13.99 -3.35 5.12
C GLU A 17 13.64 -2.40 6.29
N SER A 18 14.56 -1.52 6.68
CA SER A 18 14.36 -0.48 7.69
C SER A 18 13.37 0.64 7.29
N LYS A 19 13.00 0.73 6.01
CA LYS A 19 11.95 1.60 5.47
C LYS A 19 11.07 0.76 4.54
N PHE A 20 9.90 0.36 5.04
CA PHE A 20 8.98 -0.43 4.22
C PHE A 20 8.53 0.34 2.98
N THR A 21 8.40 -0.36 1.84
CA THR A 21 7.77 0.12 0.62
C THR A 21 6.33 -0.35 0.50
N VAL A 22 5.58 0.25 -0.40
CA VAL A 22 4.19 -0.14 -0.68
C VAL A 22 4.07 -0.53 -2.14
N GLN A 23 3.59 -1.74 -2.38
CA GLN A 23 3.28 -2.24 -3.72
C GLN A 23 1.79 -2.09 -3.96
N TYR A 24 1.44 -1.25 -4.94
CA TYR A 24 0.09 -1.06 -5.42
C TYR A 24 -0.16 -1.91 -6.66
N PHE A 25 -1.36 -2.47 -6.78
CA PHE A 25 -1.78 -3.25 -7.93
C PHE A 25 -3.02 -2.63 -8.57
N ASP A 26 -2.98 -2.46 -9.89
CA ASP A 26 -4.15 -2.07 -10.68
C ASP A 26 -5.04 -3.30 -11.03
N LYS A 27 -6.11 -3.06 -11.79
CA LYS A 27 -7.05 -4.13 -12.21
C LYS A 27 -6.42 -5.14 -13.17
N GLN A 28 -5.38 -4.75 -13.89
CA GLN A 28 -4.63 -5.59 -14.81
C GLN A 28 -3.53 -6.38 -14.05
N GLY A 29 -3.31 -6.05 -12.78
CA GLY A 29 -2.29 -6.63 -11.92
C GLY A 29 -0.92 -6.01 -12.12
N ASN A 30 -0.79 -4.93 -12.90
CA ASN A 30 0.44 -4.15 -12.95
C ASN A 30 0.75 -3.60 -11.57
N MET A 31 2.03 -3.43 -11.30
CA MET A 31 2.53 -3.07 -9.99
C MET A 31 3.17 -1.69 -10.03
N THR A 32 2.80 -0.83 -9.10
CA THR A 32 3.55 0.40 -8.79
C THR A 32 4.17 0.24 -7.42
N ILE A 33 5.49 0.43 -7.31
CA ILE A 33 6.21 0.40 -6.05
C ILE A 33 6.47 1.85 -5.62
N ARG A 34 5.99 2.21 -4.43
CA ARG A 34 6.36 3.47 -3.78
C ARG A 34 7.51 3.25 -2.79
N SER A 35 8.62 3.95 -3.03
CA SER A 35 9.86 3.95 -2.24
C SER A 35 10.28 5.38 -1.92
N GLY A 36 11.22 5.58 -0.98
CA GLY A 36 11.58 6.91 -0.51
C GLY A 36 10.42 7.66 0.12
N GLY A 37 10.51 8.99 0.12
CA GLY A 37 9.44 9.87 0.60
C GLY A 37 8.99 9.60 2.04
N SER A 38 7.79 10.07 2.37
CA SER A 38 7.16 9.82 3.66
C SER A 38 6.28 8.58 3.65
N ARG A 39 6.05 8.05 4.85
CA ARG A 39 5.11 6.95 5.07
C ARG A 39 3.69 7.31 4.59
N SER A 40 3.24 8.51 4.93
CA SER A 40 1.91 9.01 4.57
C SER A 40 1.72 8.98 3.06
N TRP A 41 2.73 9.44 2.30
CA TRP A 41 2.73 9.36 0.84
C TRP A 41 2.76 7.93 0.31
N ARG A 42 3.65 7.07 0.84
CA ARG A 42 3.75 5.67 0.40
C ARG A 42 2.47 4.88 0.64
N CYS A 43 1.68 5.23 1.65
CA CYS A 43 0.43 4.54 2.01
C CYS A 43 -0.83 5.24 1.46
N ASN A 44 -0.71 6.37 0.75
CA ASN A 44 -1.85 7.25 0.46
C ASN A 44 -2.68 7.58 1.72
N ASN A 45 -2.00 7.78 2.84
CA ASN A 45 -2.61 7.91 4.16
C ASN A 45 -2.13 9.20 4.82
N PRO A 46 -2.76 10.35 4.54
CA PRO A 46 -2.31 11.66 5.03
C PRO A 46 -2.24 11.76 6.57
N GLY A 47 -3.08 10.98 7.27
CA GLY A 47 -3.03 10.88 8.73
C GLY A 47 -2.08 9.83 9.27
N ASN A 48 -1.47 8.95 8.47
CA ASN A 48 -0.81 7.75 8.99
C ASN A 48 -1.72 6.93 9.93
N LEU A 49 -3.00 6.77 9.57
CA LEU A 49 -3.93 5.95 10.34
C LEU A 49 -3.41 4.51 10.48
N ILE A 50 -3.21 4.08 11.73
CA ILE A 50 -2.79 2.72 12.08
C ILE A 50 -3.87 1.73 11.64
N SER A 51 -3.44 0.56 11.15
CA SER A 51 -4.32 -0.55 10.80
C SER A 51 -5.15 -0.98 12.01
N SER A 52 -6.47 -0.85 11.88
CA SER A 52 -7.45 -1.19 12.90
C SER A 52 -8.77 -1.56 12.22
N GLY A 53 -9.71 -2.12 12.98
CA GLY A 53 -11.05 -2.42 12.44
C GLY A 53 -11.77 -1.20 11.86
N TYR A 54 -11.41 0.02 12.27
CA TYR A 54 -11.91 1.25 11.65
C TYR A 54 -11.24 1.51 10.30
N SER A 55 -9.91 1.68 10.29
CA SER A 55 -9.15 2.18 9.13
C SER A 55 -9.13 1.19 7.97
N THR A 56 -9.26 -0.12 8.24
CA THR A 56 -9.32 -1.18 7.23
C THR A 56 -10.74 -1.68 6.93
N SER A 57 -11.77 -1.04 7.50
CA SER A 57 -13.16 -1.40 7.19
C SER A 57 -13.51 -1.13 5.72
N LYS A 58 -14.47 -1.90 5.19
CA LYS A 58 -14.98 -1.73 3.82
C LYS A 58 -15.48 -0.32 3.55
N SER A 59 -16.11 0.32 4.55
CA SER A 59 -16.63 1.69 4.41
C SER A 59 -15.54 2.75 4.35
N ARG A 60 -14.30 2.46 4.76
CA ARG A 60 -13.13 3.34 4.63
C ARG A 60 -12.29 3.07 3.39
N ARG A 61 -12.63 2.02 2.63
CA ARG A 61 -12.04 1.73 1.30
C ARG A 61 -10.52 1.57 1.30
N SER A 62 -9.94 1.12 2.42
CA SER A 62 -8.56 0.65 2.43
C SER A 62 -8.39 -0.51 1.46
N ILE A 63 -7.30 -0.49 0.70
CA ILE A 63 -6.94 -1.53 -0.28
C ILE A 63 -5.83 -2.44 0.25
N GLY A 64 -5.38 -2.23 1.47
CA GLY A 64 -4.35 -3.04 2.08
C GLY A 64 -3.74 -2.43 3.33
N THR A 65 -2.64 -3.04 3.75
CA THR A 65 -1.86 -2.58 4.90
C THR A 65 -0.38 -2.67 4.59
N ALA A 66 0.39 -1.73 5.12
CA ALA A 66 1.84 -1.72 5.01
C ALA A 66 2.45 -1.14 6.28
N GLY A 67 3.61 -1.66 6.66
CA GLY A 67 4.23 -1.37 7.94
C GLY A 67 5.55 -2.09 8.11
N ASP A 68 6.19 -1.81 9.24
CA ASP A 68 7.37 -2.53 9.68
C ASP A 68 7.00 -3.47 10.85
N LYS A 69 8.00 -3.98 11.57
CA LYS A 69 7.81 -4.88 12.73
C LYS A 69 7.12 -4.19 13.92
N THR A 70 7.07 -2.86 13.93
CA THR A 70 6.59 -2.04 15.04
C THR A 70 5.15 -1.61 14.82
N ASP A 71 4.86 -0.98 13.68
CA ASP A 71 3.56 -0.38 13.41
C ASP A 71 3.10 -0.72 11.98
N THR A 72 1.81 -1.06 11.84
CA THR A 72 1.17 -1.34 10.55
C THR A 72 0.10 -0.30 10.27
N TYR A 73 0.08 0.21 9.04
CA TYR A 73 -0.77 1.32 8.60
C TYR A 73 -1.76 0.86 7.55
N ALA A 74 -2.93 1.50 7.52
CA ALA A 74 -3.86 1.33 6.41
C ALA A 74 -3.29 1.97 5.13
N VAL A 75 -3.52 1.32 3.99
CA VAL A 75 -3.14 1.82 2.66
C VAL A 75 -4.40 2.09 1.85
N TYR A 76 -4.48 3.28 1.26
CA TYR A 76 -5.64 3.74 0.49
C TYR A 76 -5.33 3.80 -1.03
N PRO A 77 -6.35 3.77 -1.90
CA PRO A 77 -6.15 3.82 -3.34
C PRO A 77 -5.55 5.15 -3.83
N ASP A 78 -5.86 6.24 -3.13
CA ASP A 78 -5.44 7.60 -3.45
C ASP A 78 -5.45 8.48 -2.20
N TYR A 79 -4.88 9.68 -2.34
CA TYR A 79 -4.76 10.66 -1.27
C TYR A 79 -6.13 11.03 -0.69
N GLU A 80 -7.10 11.29 -1.56
CA GLU A 80 -8.43 11.76 -1.22
C GLU A 80 -9.18 10.74 -0.37
N THR A 81 -9.07 9.46 -0.70
CA THR A 81 -9.69 8.38 0.08
C THR A 81 -9.07 8.27 1.47
N GLY A 82 -7.75 8.39 1.59
CA GLY A 82 -7.07 8.40 2.89
C GLY A 82 -7.42 9.62 3.74
N LEU A 83 -7.53 10.80 3.11
CA LEU A 83 -7.96 12.03 3.77
C LEU A 83 -9.41 11.92 4.28
N GLU A 84 -10.32 11.38 3.47
CA GLU A 84 -11.70 11.15 3.89
C GLU A 84 -11.77 10.22 5.11
N ALA A 85 -10.94 9.18 5.16
CA ALA A 85 -10.86 8.30 6.31
C ALA A 85 -10.41 9.04 7.58
N LEU A 86 -9.44 9.95 7.49
CA LEU A 86 -9.05 10.81 8.61
C LEU A 86 -10.20 11.73 9.05
N ILE A 87 -10.81 12.46 8.11
CA ILE A 87 -11.87 13.42 8.38
C ILE A 87 -13.07 12.76 9.07
N VAL A 88 -13.53 11.62 8.54
CA VAL A 88 -14.67 10.90 9.12
C VAL A 88 -14.33 10.36 10.50
N MET A 89 -13.07 9.98 10.77
CA MET A 89 -12.66 9.53 12.10
C MET A 89 -12.80 10.66 13.10
N LEU A 90 -12.28 11.85 12.75
CA LEU A 90 -12.29 13.04 13.59
C LEU A 90 -13.71 13.58 13.81
N LYS A 91 -14.58 13.53 12.80
CA LYS A 91 -16.01 13.91 12.93
C LYS A 91 -16.86 12.85 13.64
N GLY A 92 -16.36 11.61 13.78
CA GLY A 92 -17.07 10.51 14.39
C GLY A 92 -17.27 10.69 15.90
N SER A 93 -18.25 9.99 16.48
CA SER A 93 -18.66 10.09 17.89
C SER A 93 -17.54 9.82 18.90
N VAL A 94 -16.46 9.14 18.50
CA VAL A 94 -15.31 8.84 19.34
C VAL A 94 -14.37 10.03 19.51
N TYR A 95 -14.22 10.87 18.48
CA TYR A 95 -13.27 12.00 18.48
C TYR A 95 -13.97 13.34 18.62
N SER A 96 -15.12 13.51 17.96
CA SER A 96 -15.90 14.75 17.93
C SER A 96 -16.13 15.40 19.31
N PRO A 97 -16.50 14.67 20.39
CA PRO A 97 -16.71 15.29 21.70
C PRO A 97 -15.42 15.55 22.49
N LEU A 98 -14.26 15.08 22.05
CA LEU A 98 -12.99 15.26 22.75
C LEU A 98 -12.44 16.66 22.56
N THR A 99 -11.73 17.17 23.56
CA THR A 99 -10.86 18.34 23.40
C THR A 99 -9.81 18.06 22.33
N LEU A 100 -9.25 19.08 21.67
CA LEU A 100 -8.17 18.87 20.70
C LEU A 100 -6.99 18.14 21.35
N ARG A 101 -6.68 18.47 22.62
CA ARG A 101 -5.66 17.79 23.41
C ARG A 101 -5.95 16.30 23.59
N ASP A 102 -7.17 15.95 24.02
CA ASP A 102 -7.53 14.54 24.26
C ASP A 102 -7.65 13.75 22.97
N ALA A 103 -8.16 14.37 21.90
CA ALA A 103 -8.19 13.81 20.57
C ALA A 103 -6.78 13.43 20.09
N ILE A 104 -5.82 14.36 20.17
CA ILE A 104 -4.43 14.10 19.75
C ILE A 104 -3.72 13.11 20.69
N LYS A 105 -3.95 13.16 22.00
CA LYS A 105 -3.42 12.17 22.94
C LYS A 105 -3.92 10.76 22.64
N ARG A 106 -5.19 10.63 22.21
CA ARG A 106 -5.75 9.36 21.74
C ARG A 106 -5.16 8.92 20.41
N TYR A 107 -4.96 9.87 19.50
CA TYR A 107 -4.43 9.67 18.16
C TYR A 107 -2.99 9.14 18.19
N ASP A 108 -2.11 9.81 18.93
CA ASP A 108 -0.72 9.43 19.14
C ASP A 108 -0.33 9.53 20.61
N LYS A 109 -0.54 8.43 21.33
CA LYS A 109 -0.20 8.33 22.76
C LYS A 109 1.30 8.42 23.01
N LYS A 110 2.15 8.11 22.03
CA LYS A 110 3.62 8.07 22.19
C LYS A 110 4.23 9.47 22.04
N ASN A 111 3.50 10.44 21.48
CA ASN A 111 3.98 11.80 21.23
C ASN A 111 3.18 12.87 22.02
N PRO A 112 3.55 13.15 23.29
CA PRO A 112 2.85 14.16 24.08
C PRO A 112 2.97 15.59 23.54
N LYS A 113 3.97 15.87 22.69
CA LYS A 113 4.20 17.20 22.09
C LYS A 113 3.42 17.43 20.79
N TYR A 114 2.68 16.43 20.32
CA TYR A 114 1.93 16.51 19.06
C TYR A 114 0.92 17.67 19.11
N ILE A 115 0.19 17.81 20.22
CA ILE A 115 -0.79 18.90 20.37
C ILE A 115 -0.11 20.28 20.35
N ASP A 116 1.06 20.44 20.96
CA ASP A 116 1.79 21.71 20.95
C ASP A 116 2.19 22.12 19.52
N ALA A 117 2.53 21.14 18.67
CA ALA A 117 2.81 21.37 17.26
C ALA A 117 1.55 21.80 16.49
N ILE A 118 0.39 21.18 16.76
CA ILE A 118 -0.89 21.60 16.19
C ILE A 118 -1.21 23.05 16.59
N VAL A 119 -1.19 23.36 17.89
CA VAL A 119 -1.48 24.71 18.42
C VAL A 119 -0.52 25.74 17.83
N LYS A 120 0.76 25.39 17.65
CA LYS A 120 1.74 26.29 17.03
C LYS A 120 1.34 26.67 15.60
N ILE A 121 0.81 25.71 14.82
CA ILE A 121 0.38 25.87 13.43
C ILE A 121 -0.96 26.61 13.34
N THR A 122 -1.96 26.16 14.11
CA THR A 122 -3.37 26.58 13.94
C THR A 122 -3.78 27.73 14.84
N LYS A 123 -3.07 27.96 15.95
CA LYS A 123 -3.45 28.90 17.03
C LYS A 123 -4.79 28.57 17.71
N LEU A 124 -5.36 27.39 17.46
CA LEU A 124 -6.58 26.94 18.13
C LEU A 124 -6.31 26.68 19.61
N ASP A 125 -7.32 26.96 20.44
CA ASP A 125 -7.31 26.59 21.86
C ASP A 125 -7.37 25.05 22.00
N PRO A 126 -6.36 24.40 22.60
CA PRO A 126 -6.33 22.94 22.73
C PRO A 126 -7.43 22.37 23.63
N GLU A 127 -8.09 23.20 24.45
CA GLU A 127 -9.16 22.77 25.36
C GLU A 127 -10.56 22.83 24.71
N ARG A 128 -10.69 23.40 23.51
CA ARG A 128 -11.92 23.32 22.71
C ARG A 128 -12.15 21.89 22.22
N THR A 129 -13.41 21.50 22.09
CA THR A 129 -13.78 20.21 21.51
C THR A 129 -13.75 20.23 19.99
N LEU A 130 -13.49 19.08 19.36
CA LEU A 130 -13.52 18.97 17.89
C LEU A 130 -14.87 19.37 17.29
N CYS A 131 -15.97 19.01 17.95
CA CYS A 131 -17.33 19.36 17.52
C CYS A 131 -17.66 20.85 17.64
N SER A 132 -16.85 21.62 18.38
CA SER A 132 -17.04 23.06 18.55
C SER A 132 -16.35 23.90 17.47
N LEU A 133 -15.48 23.28 16.65
CA LEU A 133 -14.78 23.96 15.56
C LEU A 133 -15.76 24.23 14.41
N ASP A 134 -15.64 25.41 13.78
CA ASP A 134 -16.29 25.63 12.49
C ASP A 134 -15.57 24.86 11.36
N ASP A 135 -16.12 24.89 10.14
CA ASP A 135 -15.56 24.14 9.02
C ASP A 135 -14.12 24.58 8.66
N LEU A 136 -13.80 25.86 8.79
CA LEU A 136 -12.46 26.39 8.49
C LEU A 136 -11.46 26.00 9.57
N GLU A 137 -11.83 26.11 10.84
CA GLU A 137 -11.02 25.70 11.97
C GLU A 137 -10.77 24.19 11.97
N PHE A 138 -11.81 23.40 11.67
CA PHE A 138 -11.70 21.96 11.51
C PHE A 138 -10.77 21.60 10.34
N GLU A 139 -10.84 22.35 9.23
CA GLU A 139 -9.94 22.19 8.10
C GLU A 139 -8.49 22.46 8.48
N GLN A 140 -8.23 23.58 9.18
CA GLN A 140 -6.90 23.90 9.70
C GLN A 140 -6.38 22.81 10.64
N PHE A 141 -7.24 22.23 11.46
CA PHE A 141 -6.88 21.16 12.38
C PHE A 141 -6.40 19.89 11.64
N TRP A 142 -7.17 19.35 10.69
CA TRP A 142 -6.73 18.13 9.99
C TRP A 142 -5.54 18.39 9.06
N LYS A 143 -5.43 19.58 8.47
CA LYS A 143 -4.23 19.98 7.69
C LYS A 143 -2.98 20.06 8.54
N ALA A 144 -3.11 20.48 9.80
CA ALA A 144 -1.97 20.49 10.72
C ALA A 144 -1.52 19.06 11.08
N ILE A 145 -2.44 18.10 11.24
CA ILE A 145 -2.11 16.67 11.38
C ILE A 145 -1.29 16.21 10.16
N GLU A 146 -1.81 16.42 8.95
CA GLU A 146 -1.12 16.04 7.71
C GLU A 146 0.29 16.66 7.62
N SER A 147 0.43 17.94 7.96
CA SER A 147 1.72 18.62 7.95
C SER A 147 2.72 17.99 8.93
N ILE A 148 2.27 17.53 10.09
CA ILE A 148 3.10 16.86 11.10
C ILE A 148 3.48 15.45 10.64
N GLU A 149 2.57 14.75 9.95
CA GLU A 149 2.84 13.46 9.31
C GLU A 149 3.77 13.56 8.08
N LYS A 150 4.08 14.80 7.65
CA LYS A 150 5.06 15.15 6.61
C LYS A 150 4.79 14.47 5.28
N TRP A 151 3.71 14.83 4.58
CA TRP A 151 3.51 14.33 3.21
C TRP A 151 4.67 14.73 2.30
N THR A 152 5.55 13.77 1.97
CA THR A 152 6.73 14.01 1.13
C THR A 152 6.77 12.95 0.04
N VAL A 153 6.72 13.42 -1.20
CA VAL A 153 6.73 12.55 -2.38
C VAL A 153 8.08 11.84 -2.49
N GLY A 154 8.04 10.54 -2.74
CA GLY A 154 9.20 9.71 -3.02
C GLY A 154 9.29 9.35 -4.50
N THR A 155 9.63 8.09 -4.76
CA THR A 155 9.80 7.53 -6.11
C THR A 155 8.76 6.45 -6.38
N GLU A 156 8.27 6.43 -7.62
CA GLU A 156 7.36 5.40 -8.13
C GLU A 156 8.04 4.59 -9.23
N ASP A 157 8.20 3.28 -8.99
CA ASP A 157 8.65 2.33 -10.01
C ASP A 157 7.45 1.58 -10.55
N PHE A 158 7.23 1.65 -11.86
CA PHE A 158 6.17 0.90 -12.53
C PHE A 158 6.71 -0.40 -13.12
N ILE A 159 6.07 -1.51 -12.74
CA ILE A 159 6.36 -2.85 -13.25
C ILE A 159 5.07 -3.40 -13.86
N GLU A 160 5.07 -3.46 -15.18
CA GLU A 160 4.03 -4.16 -15.91
C GLU A 160 4.09 -5.66 -15.62
N LYS A 161 2.91 -6.29 -15.48
CA LYS A 161 2.80 -7.73 -15.35
C LYS A 161 2.41 -8.41 -16.65
N TRP A 162 3.24 -9.34 -17.08
CA TRP A 162 3.03 -10.17 -18.26
C TRP A 162 2.32 -11.48 -17.90
N VAL A 163 1.47 -11.93 -18.80
CA VAL A 163 0.65 -13.13 -18.62
C VAL A 163 1.33 -14.33 -19.29
N ILE A 164 1.41 -15.43 -18.56
CA ILE A 164 1.79 -16.73 -19.12
C ILE A 164 0.53 -17.34 -19.72
N SER A 165 0.53 -17.56 -21.03
CA SER A 165 -0.61 -18.11 -21.78
C SER A 165 -0.41 -19.56 -22.21
N GLY A 166 0.84 -20.05 -22.25
CA GLY A 166 1.13 -21.43 -22.61
C GLY A 166 2.48 -21.91 -22.08
N VAL A 167 2.69 -23.22 -22.14
CA VAL A 167 3.94 -23.89 -21.74
C VAL A 167 4.28 -25.02 -22.69
N HIS A 168 5.58 -25.20 -22.95
CA HIS A 168 6.11 -26.45 -23.50
C HIS A 168 6.53 -27.38 -22.36
N LYS A 169 6.25 -28.67 -22.52
CA LYS A 169 6.62 -29.70 -21.54
C LYS A 169 7.45 -30.77 -22.21
N ASN A 170 8.53 -31.17 -21.54
CA ASN A 170 9.30 -32.36 -21.88
C ASN A 170 9.21 -33.35 -20.71
N ARG A 171 8.70 -34.57 -20.98
CA ARG A 171 8.48 -35.63 -19.97
C ARG A 171 7.74 -35.11 -18.71
N GLY A 172 6.72 -34.27 -18.92
CA GLY A 172 5.90 -33.69 -17.86
C GLY A 172 6.52 -32.49 -17.14
N VAL A 173 7.77 -32.11 -17.47
CA VAL A 173 8.46 -30.94 -16.91
C VAL A 173 8.31 -29.75 -17.85
N ILE A 174 7.85 -28.61 -17.33
CA ILE A 174 7.80 -27.37 -18.11
C ILE A 174 9.23 -26.91 -18.41
N THR A 175 9.54 -26.69 -19.69
CA THR A 175 10.85 -26.23 -20.18
C THR A 175 10.83 -24.78 -20.64
N GLU A 176 9.69 -24.32 -21.17
CA GLU A 176 9.53 -22.97 -21.72
C GLU A 176 8.13 -22.44 -21.40
N TYR A 177 8.02 -21.11 -21.37
CA TYR A 177 6.79 -20.37 -21.09
C TYR A 177 6.49 -19.41 -22.23
N PHE A 178 5.24 -19.39 -22.69
CA PHE A 178 4.75 -18.45 -23.68
C PHE A 178 4.15 -17.23 -22.97
N ILE A 179 4.86 -16.11 -23.07
CA ILE A 179 4.57 -14.89 -22.32
C ILE A 179 4.03 -13.81 -23.26
N GLN A 180 2.91 -13.20 -22.88
CA GLN A 180 2.33 -12.05 -23.55
C GLN A 180 2.97 -10.77 -23.01
N THR A 181 3.80 -10.11 -23.83
CA THR A 181 4.46 -8.83 -23.49
C THR A 181 4.03 -7.72 -24.44
N ASN A 182 4.31 -6.47 -24.09
CA ASN A 182 4.05 -5.32 -24.97
C ASN A 182 4.86 -5.30 -26.26
N GLN A 183 6.02 -5.96 -26.28
CA GLN A 183 6.83 -6.11 -27.50
C GLN A 183 6.34 -7.25 -28.39
N GLY A 184 5.28 -7.94 -27.97
CA GLY A 184 4.72 -9.11 -28.63
C GLY A 184 4.86 -10.38 -27.77
N PRO A 185 4.08 -11.42 -28.09
CA PRO A 185 4.21 -12.70 -27.44
C PRO A 185 5.55 -13.36 -27.79
N ARG A 186 6.18 -14.02 -26.81
CA ARG A 186 7.42 -14.78 -27.04
C ARG A 186 7.53 -15.98 -26.12
N TRP A 187 8.27 -16.97 -26.59
CA TRP A 187 8.74 -18.07 -25.77
C TRP A 187 9.97 -17.64 -24.98
N VAL A 188 10.01 -17.99 -23.70
CA VAL A 188 11.18 -17.81 -22.84
C VAL A 188 11.53 -19.12 -22.16
N SER A 189 12.81 -19.29 -21.83
CA SER A 189 13.27 -20.45 -21.07
C SER A 189 12.67 -20.46 -19.66
N LYS A 190 12.64 -21.63 -19.02
CA LYS A 190 12.26 -21.74 -17.60
C LYS A 190 13.10 -20.83 -16.68
N GLN A 191 14.40 -20.69 -16.93
CA GLN A 191 15.28 -19.86 -16.12
C GLN A 191 14.91 -18.38 -16.25
N GLU A 192 14.74 -17.90 -17.48
CA GLU A 192 14.32 -16.53 -17.76
C GLU A 192 12.93 -16.22 -17.16
N ALA A 193 11.97 -17.16 -17.26
CA ALA A 193 10.66 -17.00 -16.64
C ALA A 193 10.73 -16.92 -15.10
N LEU A 194 11.62 -17.70 -14.47
CA LEU A 194 11.84 -17.63 -13.04
C LEU A 194 12.41 -16.27 -12.62
N GLU A 195 13.41 -15.76 -13.35
CA GLU A 195 14.00 -14.43 -13.11
C GLU A 195 12.92 -13.33 -13.22
N MET A 196 12.11 -13.34 -14.28
CA MET A 196 10.98 -12.41 -14.42
C MET A 196 9.97 -12.52 -13.29
N ALA A 197 9.70 -13.74 -12.79
CA ALA A 197 8.81 -13.93 -11.65
C ALA A 197 9.42 -13.42 -10.35
N PHE A 198 10.73 -13.59 -10.14
CA PHE A 198 11.46 -13.00 -9.01
C PHE A 198 11.40 -11.47 -9.02
N GLU A 199 11.48 -10.86 -10.20
CA GLU A 199 11.29 -9.41 -10.41
C GLU A 199 9.83 -8.97 -10.28
N GLY A 200 8.89 -9.90 -10.13
CA GLY A 200 7.46 -9.61 -10.01
C GLY A 200 6.77 -9.26 -11.33
N ARG A 201 7.44 -9.46 -12.49
CA ARG A 201 6.94 -9.17 -13.84
C ARG A 201 5.94 -10.19 -14.36
N LEU A 202 5.79 -11.36 -13.73
CA LEU A 202 4.85 -12.38 -14.20
C LEU A 202 3.58 -12.47 -13.36
N HIS A 203 2.47 -12.73 -14.05
CA HIS A 203 1.18 -13.08 -13.47
C HIS A 203 1.18 -14.56 -13.01
N ALA A 204 2.13 -14.92 -12.16
CA ALA A 204 2.36 -16.28 -11.68
C ALA A 204 2.77 -16.29 -10.20
N THR A 205 2.51 -17.42 -9.54
CA THR A 205 3.01 -17.70 -8.19
C THR A 205 4.35 -18.40 -8.30
N LEU A 206 5.40 -17.82 -7.72
CA LEU A 206 6.67 -18.49 -7.52
C LEU A 206 6.55 -19.47 -6.34
N VAL A 207 6.86 -20.74 -6.58
CA VAL A 207 6.82 -21.79 -5.55
C VAL A 207 8.18 -22.46 -5.47
N HIS A 208 8.61 -22.81 -4.27
CA HIS A 208 9.84 -23.55 -4.04
C HIS A 208 9.54 -24.91 -3.41
N LEU A 209 10.33 -25.92 -3.77
CA LEU A 209 10.37 -27.21 -3.09
C LEU A 209 11.33 -27.15 -1.90
N LYS A 210 11.22 -28.12 -0.98
CA LYS A 210 12.20 -28.29 0.12
C LYS A 210 13.64 -28.50 -0.39
N THR A 211 13.78 -28.94 -1.64
CA THR A 211 15.06 -29.15 -2.34
C THR A 211 15.69 -27.84 -2.86
N GLY A 212 15.04 -26.69 -2.68
CA GLY A 212 15.50 -25.39 -3.21
C GLY A 212 15.13 -25.15 -4.68
N THR A 213 14.47 -26.10 -5.33
CA THR A 213 14.03 -25.95 -6.74
C THR A 213 12.80 -25.04 -6.83
N TYR A 214 12.87 -24.03 -7.70
CA TYR A 214 11.76 -23.12 -7.98
C TYR A 214 10.96 -23.54 -9.22
N TYR A 215 9.67 -23.25 -9.20
CA TYR A 215 8.77 -23.40 -10.33
C TYR A 215 7.63 -22.40 -10.26
N LEU A 216 6.96 -22.19 -11.40
CA LEU A 216 5.83 -21.27 -11.52
C LEU A 216 4.51 -22.04 -11.46
N ARG A 217 3.52 -21.44 -10.81
CA ARG A 217 2.11 -21.85 -10.88
C ARG A 217 1.24 -20.69 -11.33
N PRO A 218 0.08 -20.95 -11.94
CA PRO A 218 -0.95 -19.94 -12.09
C PRO A 218 -1.29 -19.29 -10.74
N LEU A 219 -1.76 -18.04 -10.75
CA LEU A 219 -2.33 -17.43 -9.55
C LEU A 219 -3.57 -18.21 -9.11
N PHE A 220 -3.87 -18.19 -7.81
CA PHE A 220 -5.07 -18.82 -7.29
C PHE A 220 -6.33 -18.27 -7.99
N GLY A 221 -7.16 -19.17 -8.53
CA GLY A 221 -8.38 -18.82 -9.27
C GLY A 221 -8.17 -18.40 -10.74
N SER A 222 -6.93 -18.43 -11.25
CA SER A 222 -6.63 -18.19 -12.67
C SER A 222 -6.61 -19.50 -13.48
N THR A 223 -6.73 -19.38 -14.80
CA THR A 223 -6.66 -20.51 -15.73
C THR A 223 -5.31 -21.24 -15.62
N PRO A 224 -5.29 -22.58 -15.68
CA PRO A 224 -4.05 -23.33 -15.78
C PRO A 224 -3.22 -22.92 -17.00
N PHE A 225 -1.90 -23.04 -16.92
CA PHE A 225 -1.05 -22.85 -18.10
C PHE A 225 -1.40 -23.90 -19.16
N GLU A 226 -1.80 -23.46 -20.34
CA GLU A 226 -2.16 -24.35 -21.44
C GLU A 226 -0.90 -25.06 -21.96
N CYS A 227 -0.99 -26.37 -22.14
CA CYS A 227 0.11 -27.11 -22.74
C CYS A 227 0.03 -26.92 -24.26
N MET A 228 1.04 -26.27 -24.83
CA MET A 228 1.17 -26.10 -26.26
C MET A 228 2.02 -27.26 -26.80
N ILE A 229 1.65 -27.79 -27.97
CA ILE A 229 2.33 -28.91 -28.64
C ILE A 229 3.43 -28.35 -29.53
#